data_AF-A0A9Q9ATW3-F1
#
_entry.id   AF-A0A9Q9ATW3-F1
#
_cell.length_a   1.000
_cell.length_b   1.000
_cell.length_c   1.000
_cell.angle_alpha   90.00
_cell.angle_beta   90.00
_cell.angle_gamma   90.00
#
_symmetry.space_group_name_H-M   'P 1'
#
loop_
_entity.id
_entity.type
_entity.pdbx_description
1 polymer ?
#
loop_
_entity_poly.entity_id
_entity_poly.type
_entity_poly.pdbx_seq_one_letter_code
_entity_poly.pdbx_strand_id
1 'polypeptide(L)'
;MDREPLKKSLLIGVNYTGSKHELRGCHSDVENMAEFLSYRGYKKENQVVLRDDQRGPGYPSHTNMLRAMSWLVNTPGSINFLHYSGHGGQEPDQNRTTGYDDTICPVDFEEAGQINSTTLHQVLVSSLPPNSSLFIVLDCCHSGSAAELPFVYRTDDEGKISVMNNVKAGLNLVMEADRLLTGAYGLNSVTAAKQLLGDANNFCQGFRHQHHGPAGLEADTTGRDWSREQKFVTMYSGCRDEETSADAYIAGKNCGAMTFAFLETMKHNPDPSYVQTLQSTRTNLRNSDYAQVPQLSVGVQIDLNQPLRL
;
A
#
# COMPACT_ATOMS: atom_id res chain seq x y z
N MET A 1 -27.17 -20.77 -14.34
CA MET A 1 -26.67 -19.46 -14.82
C MET A 1 -25.78 -18.95 -13.72
N ASP A 2 -24.46 -18.96 -13.93
CA ASP A 2 -23.55 -18.32 -12.98
C ASP A 2 -23.81 -16.82 -13.03
N ARG A 3 -24.33 -16.28 -11.93
CA ARG A 3 -24.59 -14.86 -11.78
C ARG A 3 -23.24 -14.14 -11.71
N GLU A 4 -23.08 -13.06 -12.47
CA GLU A 4 -21.87 -12.23 -12.37
C GLU A 4 -21.60 -11.83 -10.91
N PRO A 5 -20.33 -11.85 -10.47
CA PRO A 5 -19.97 -11.47 -9.11
C PRO A 5 -20.46 -10.06 -8.76
N LEU A 6 -20.90 -9.86 -7.51
CA LEU A 6 -21.27 -8.54 -7.03
C LEU A 6 -20.04 -7.64 -6.95
N LYS A 7 -20.08 -6.47 -7.59
CA LYS A 7 -19.05 -5.44 -7.51
C LYS A 7 -19.43 -4.36 -6.49
N LYS A 8 -18.57 -4.11 -5.50
CA LYS A 8 -18.78 -3.08 -4.45
C LYS A 8 -17.60 -2.14 -4.39
N SER A 9 -17.85 -0.84 -4.20
CA SER A 9 -16.78 0.15 -4.09
C SER A 9 -16.95 1.07 -2.88
N LEU A 10 -15.84 1.40 -2.23
CA LEU A 10 -15.73 2.43 -1.20
C LEU A 10 -14.75 3.50 -1.68
N LEU A 11 -15.20 4.75 -1.74
CA LEU A 11 -14.40 5.90 -2.14
C LEU A 11 -14.34 6.91 -1.00
N ILE A 12 -13.14 7.28 -0.58
CA ILE A 12 -12.93 8.16 0.57
C ILE A 12 -12.03 9.31 0.14
N GLY A 13 -12.50 10.55 0.30
CA GLY A 13 -11.75 11.76 -0.05
C GLY A 13 -11.83 12.75 1.10
N VAL A 14 -10.69 13.09 1.70
CA VAL A 14 -10.63 13.99 2.86
C VAL A 14 -9.77 15.21 2.55
N ASN A 15 -10.41 16.38 2.46
CA ASN A 15 -9.75 17.67 2.25
C ASN A 15 -9.41 18.38 3.57
N TYR A 16 -9.94 17.97 4.71
CA TYR A 16 -9.74 18.62 6.01
C TYR A 16 -10.08 20.11 5.97
N THR A 17 -11.17 20.45 5.27
CA THR A 17 -11.53 21.83 4.90
C THR A 17 -11.65 22.74 6.12
N GLY A 18 -10.94 23.87 6.12
CA GLY A 18 -10.97 24.84 7.22
C GLY A 18 -10.10 24.47 8.43
N SER A 19 -9.33 23.39 8.36
CA SER A 19 -8.32 23.03 9.36
C SER A 19 -6.92 23.50 8.95
N LYS A 20 -5.94 23.40 9.85
CA LYS A 20 -4.52 23.63 9.53
C LYS A 20 -3.91 22.55 8.62
N HIS A 21 -4.62 21.44 8.40
CA HIS A 21 -4.21 20.29 7.59
C HIS A 21 -4.90 20.26 6.23
N GLU A 22 -5.49 21.38 5.79
CA GLU A 22 -6.29 21.45 4.56
C GLU A 22 -5.52 20.96 3.33
N LEU A 23 -6.16 20.07 2.58
CA LEU A 23 -5.79 19.60 1.25
C LEU A 23 -6.81 20.08 0.23
N ARG A 24 -6.43 20.00 -1.04
CA ARG A 24 -7.31 20.27 -2.17
C ARG A 24 -7.16 19.16 -3.19
N GLY A 25 -8.26 18.79 -3.83
CA GLY A 25 -8.30 17.80 -4.91
C GLY A 25 -8.78 16.41 -4.48
N CYS A 26 -8.73 16.06 -3.19
CA CYS A 26 -9.06 14.72 -2.74
C CYS A 26 -10.56 14.39 -2.96
N HIS A 27 -11.45 15.40 -2.99
CA HIS A 27 -12.85 15.25 -3.44
C HIS A 27 -12.96 14.99 -4.95
N SER A 28 -12.19 15.70 -5.77
CA SER A 28 -12.16 15.52 -7.22
C SER A 28 -11.62 14.14 -7.59
N ASP A 29 -10.63 13.63 -6.85
CA ASP A 29 -10.10 12.28 -7.02
C ASP A 29 -11.18 11.21 -6.84
N VAL A 30 -12.03 11.37 -5.81
CA VAL A 30 -13.18 10.50 -5.56
C VAL A 30 -14.17 10.54 -6.72
N GLU A 31 -14.45 11.73 -7.27
CA GLU A 31 -15.38 11.88 -8.39
C GLU A 31 -14.85 11.22 -9.66
N ASN A 32 -13.58 11.46 -9.99
CA ASN A 32 -12.91 10.85 -11.13
C ASN A 32 -12.86 9.32 -11.00
N MET A 33 -12.59 8.81 -9.80
CA MET A 33 -12.58 7.37 -9.52
C MET A 33 -13.98 6.76 -9.61
N ALA A 34 -15.02 7.45 -9.11
CA ALA A 34 -16.40 7.01 -9.21
C ALA A 34 -16.85 6.88 -10.68
N GLU A 35 -16.47 7.84 -11.52
CA GLU A 35 -16.73 7.80 -12.96
C GLU A 35 -16.02 6.61 -13.61
N PHE A 36 -14.72 6.44 -13.38
CA PHE A 36 -13.97 5.28 -13.87
C PHE A 36 -14.61 3.94 -13.49
N LEU A 37 -14.98 3.77 -12.23
CA LEU A 37 -15.60 2.54 -11.74
C LEU A 37 -16.97 2.27 -12.37
N SER A 38 -17.70 3.32 -12.73
CA SER A 38 -18.97 3.16 -13.46
C SER A 38 -18.76 2.49 -14.82
N TYR A 39 -17.68 2.83 -15.55
CA TYR A 39 -17.30 2.17 -16.79
C TYR A 39 -16.79 0.72 -16.57
N ARG A 40 -16.32 0.40 -15.36
CA ARG A 40 -15.92 -0.96 -14.95
C ARG A 40 -17.09 -1.81 -14.42
N GLY A 41 -18.32 -1.28 -14.45
CA GLY A 41 -19.53 -2.01 -14.03
C GLY A 41 -19.82 -1.96 -12.52
N TYR A 42 -19.14 -1.10 -11.76
CA TYR A 42 -19.53 -0.81 -10.38
C TYR A 42 -20.75 0.10 -10.39
N LYS A 43 -21.85 -0.42 -9.83
CA LYS A 43 -23.12 0.32 -9.77
C LYS A 43 -23.15 1.25 -8.56
N LYS A 44 -23.75 2.44 -8.73
CA LYS A 44 -23.94 3.42 -7.64
C LYS A 44 -24.67 2.84 -6.43
N GLU A 45 -25.60 1.90 -6.63
CA GLU A 45 -26.32 1.21 -5.54
C GLU A 45 -25.40 0.34 -4.65
N ASN A 46 -24.23 -0.06 -5.17
CA ASN A 46 -23.22 -0.85 -4.46
C ASN A 46 -21.96 -0.02 -4.20
N GLN A 47 -22.12 1.30 -4.05
CA GLN A 47 -21.04 2.24 -3.81
C GLN A 47 -21.30 3.05 -2.54
N VAL A 48 -20.29 3.15 -1.67
CA VAL A 48 -20.26 4.09 -0.55
C VAL A 48 -19.20 5.15 -0.85
N VAL A 49 -19.58 6.41 -0.66
CA VAL A 49 -18.69 7.57 -0.84
C VAL A 49 -18.63 8.33 0.48
N LEU A 50 -17.43 8.54 1.01
CA LEU A 50 -17.19 9.35 2.20
C LEU A 50 -16.38 10.60 1.82
N ARG A 51 -16.90 11.79 2.11
CA ARG A 51 -16.21 13.07 1.90
C ARG A 51 -16.53 14.09 2.98
N ASP A 52 -15.55 14.90 3.38
CA ASP A 52 -15.71 15.90 4.45
C ASP A 52 -16.54 17.14 4.03
N ASP A 53 -17.02 17.21 2.77
CA ASP A 53 -18.10 18.11 2.35
C ASP A 53 -19.52 17.56 2.62
N GLN A 54 -19.62 16.27 3.00
CA GLN A 54 -20.88 15.62 3.34
C GLN A 54 -21.17 15.65 4.84
N ARG A 55 -22.33 15.14 5.25
CA ARG A 55 -22.74 15.01 6.66
C ARG A 55 -23.24 13.60 6.95
N GLY A 56 -23.33 13.27 8.24
CA GLY A 56 -23.92 12.01 8.69
C GLY A 56 -23.10 10.80 8.22
N PRO A 57 -23.73 9.74 7.66
CA PRO A 57 -23.03 8.52 7.25
C PRO A 57 -21.99 8.72 6.14
N GLY A 58 -22.10 9.80 5.34
CA GLY A 58 -21.14 10.14 4.29
C GLY A 58 -19.93 10.95 4.78
N TYR A 59 -19.88 11.31 6.07
CA TYR A 59 -18.75 12.07 6.63
C TYR A 59 -17.60 11.11 7.00
N PRO A 60 -16.34 11.37 6.61
CA PRO A 60 -15.21 10.46 6.77
C PRO A 60 -14.58 10.54 8.16
N SER A 61 -15.41 10.39 9.21
CA SER A 61 -14.91 10.21 10.58
C SER A 61 -14.26 8.83 10.74
N HIS A 62 -13.42 8.68 11.76
CA HIS A 62 -12.75 7.41 12.09
C HIS A 62 -13.77 6.26 12.17
N THR A 63 -14.88 6.49 12.89
CA THR A 63 -15.96 5.51 13.04
C THR A 63 -16.65 5.18 11.71
N ASN A 64 -16.94 6.18 10.88
CA ASN A 64 -17.65 5.97 9.63
C ASN A 64 -16.75 5.27 8.59
N MET A 65 -15.47 5.60 8.54
CA MET A 65 -14.48 4.93 7.69
C MET A 65 -14.39 3.44 8.03
N LEU A 66 -14.21 3.08 9.30
CA LEU A 66 -14.15 1.68 9.71
C LEU A 66 -15.45 0.91 9.40
N ARG A 67 -16.61 1.52 9.65
CA ARG A 67 -17.91 0.92 9.29
C ARG A 67 -18.05 0.70 7.79
N ALA A 68 -17.63 1.65 6.98
CA ALA A 68 -17.67 1.55 5.53
C ALA A 68 -16.71 0.48 5.01
N MET A 69 -15.51 0.36 5.59
CA MET A 69 -14.56 -0.71 5.26
C MET A 69 -15.11 -2.09 5.61
N SER A 70 -15.69 -2.25 6.81
CA SER A 70 -16.38 -3.50 7.18
C SER A 70 -17.54 -3.80 6.24
N TRP A 71 -18.34 -2.78 5.87
CA TRP A 71 -19.40 -2.94 4.87
C TRP A 71 -18.81 -3.41 3.54
N LEU A 72 -17.71 -2.84 3.05
CA LEU A 72 -17.12 -3.16 1.76
C LEU A 72 -16.86 -4.66 1.65
N VAL A 73 -16.16 -5.25 2.63
CA VAL A 73 -15.68 -6.63 2.55
C VAL A 73 -16.65 -7.69 3.07
N ASN A 74 -17.81 -7.33 3.61
CA ASN A 74 -18.71 -8.30 4.27
C ASN A 74 -19.43 -9.31 3.35
N THR A 75 -19.28 -9.22 2.03
CA THR A 75 -20.08 -10.03 1.08
C THR A 75 -19.21 -11.13 0.44
N PRO A 76 -19.51 -12.42 0.64
CA PRO A 76 -18.76 -13.51 0.00
C PRO A 76 -18.86 -13.50 -1.53
N GLY A 77 -17.76 -13.84 -2.21
CA GLY A 77 -17.70 -13.90 -3.67
C GLY A 77 -17.78 -12.54 -4.38
N SER A 78 -17.57 -11.43 -3.66
CA SER A 78 -17.65 -10.08 -4.21
C SER A 78 -16.30 -9.60 -4.76
N ILE A 79 -16.35 -8.69 -5.73
CA ILE A 79 -15.19 -7.96 -6.26
C ILE A 79 -15.26 -6.55 -5.67
N ASN A 80 -14.31 -6.24 -4.79
CA ASN A 80 -14.33 -5.03 -3.98
C ASN A 80 -13.27 -4.04 -4.45
N PHE A 81 -13.58 -2.76 -4.42
CA PHE A 81 -12.66 -1.67 -4.72
C PHE A 81 -12.64 -0.66 -3.58
N LEU A 82 -11.45 -0.27 -3.14
CA LEU A 82 -11.23 0.80 -2.17
C LEU A 82 -10.34 1.87 -2.79
N HIS A 83 -10.78 3.12 -2.73
CA HIS A 83 -9.93 4.27 -3.02
C HIS A 83 -9.93 5.22 -1.82
N TYR A 84 -8.74 5.67 -1.46
CA TYR A 84 -8.52 6.69 -0.45
C TYR A 84 -7.62 7.79 -1.00
N SER A 85 -8.06 9.04 -0.87
CA SER A 85 -7.26 10.24 -1.15
C SER A 85 -7.34 11.18 0.06
N GLY A 86 -6.20 11.50 0.65
CA GLY A 86 -6.11 12.26 1.90
C GLY A 86 -4.72 12.20 2.54
N HIS A 87 -4.62 12.55 3.83
CA HIS A 87 -3.34 12.44 4.54
C HIS A 87 -3.03 10.99 4.95
N GLY A 88 -1.76 10.64 4.83
CA GLY A 88 -1.19 9.46 5.46
C GLY A 88 -0.08 9.88 6.41
N GLY A 89 0.17 9.08 7.42
CA GLY A 89 1.11 9.38 8.49
C GLY A 89 1.82 8.14 8.98
N GLN A 90 2.54 8.30 10.08
CA GLN A 90 3.16 7.20 10.81
C GLN A 90 2.93 7.40 12.31
N GLU A 91 2.55 6.34 13.00
CA GLU A 91 2.43 6.30 14.46
C GLU A 91 3.50 5.38 15.06
N PRO A 92 4.10 5.73 16.21
CA PRO A 92 5.09 4.85 16.84
C PRO A 92 4.48 3.49 17.24
N ASP A 93 5.12 2.40 16.82
CA ASP A 93 4.81 1.04 17.29
C ASP A 93 6.10 0.34 17.71
N GLN A 94 6.24 0.12 19.02
CA GLN A 94 7.40 -0.56 19.60
C GLN A 94 7.46 -2.06 19.26
N ASN A 95 6.38 -2.64 18.73
CA ASN A 95 6.34 -4.02 18.29
C ASN A 95 6.81 -4.19 16.84
N ARG A 96 7.18 -3.10 16.14
CA ARG A 96 7.73 -3.17 14.80
C ARG A 96 9.23 -2.97 14.78
N THR A 97 9.90 -3.74 13.94
CA THR A 97 11.33 -3.54 13.61
C THR A 97 11.66 -2.14 13.12
N THR A 98 10.75 -1.49 12.39
CA THR A 98 10.91 -0.09 11.96
C THR A 98 10.61 0.92 13.07
N GLY A 99 9.91 0.49 14.13
CA GLY A 99 9.41 1.35 15.20
C GLY A 99 8.14 2.15 14.84
N TYR A 100 7.58 1.99 13.65
CA TYR A 100 6.44 2.79 13.17
C TYR A 100 5.42 2.00 12.34
N ASP A 101 4.14 2.32 12.54
CA ASP A 101 2.96 1.89 11.77
C ASP A 101 2.60 2.98 10.73
N ASP A 102 2.43 2.60 9.46
CA ASP A 102 1.85 3.48 8.44
C ASP A 102 0.35 3.67 8.73
N THR A 103 -0.17 4.88 8.52
CA THR A 103 -1.56 5.22 8.85
C THR A 103 -2.27 5.99 7.74
N ILE A 104 -3.60 5.96 7.76
CA ILE A 104 -4.44 6.94 7.05
C ILE A 104 -5.19 7.82 8.06
N CYS A 105 -5.47 9.06 7.68
CA CYS A 105 -6.04 10.06 8.58
C CYS A 105 -7.54 10.29 8.28
N PRO A 106 -8.46 9.90 9.18
CA PRO A 106 -9.84 10.38 9.15
C PRO A 106 -9.92 11.90 9.36
N VAL A 107 -11.06 12.52 9.05
CA VAL A 107 -11.21 13.98 9.22
C VAL A 107 -11.13 14.43 10.68
N ASP A 108 -11.53 13.57 11.61
CA ASP A 108 -11.53 13.78 13.06
C ASP A 108 -10.30 13.18 13.77
N PHE A 109 -9.20 12.96 13.04
CA PHE A 109 -8.01 12.28 13.59
C PHE A 109 -7.38 12.99 14.79
N GLU A 110 -7.55 14.31 14.95
CA GLU A 110 -7.05 15.03 16.14
C GLU A 110 -7.78 14.61 17.43
N GLU A 111 -9.02 14.12 17.32
CA GLU A 111 -9.84 13.65 18.45
C GLU A 111 -9.89 12.12 18.54
N ALA A 112 -10.05 11.44 17.39
CA ALA A 112 -10.29 10.01 17.30
C ALA A 112 -9.05 9.17 16.98
N GLY A 113 -7.92 9.82 16.68
CA GLY A 113 -6.68 9.16 16.24
C GLY A 113 -6.67 8.79 14.75
N GLN A 114 -5.53 8.30 14.28
CA GLN A 114 -5.36 7.82 12.91
C GLN A 114 -5.74 6.34 12.82
N ILE A 115 -5.96 5.83 11.61
CA ILE A 115 -6.20 4.40 11.39
C ILE A 115 -4.88 3.78 10.94
N ASN A 116 -4.25 3.00 11.82
CA ASN A 116 -2.99 2.33 11.55
C ASN A 116 -3.13 1.09 10.64
N SER A 117 -2.00 0.65 10.07
CA SER A 117 -1.93 -0.46 9.12
C SER A 117 -2.43 -1.78 9.70
N THR A 118 -2.20 -2.03 10.99
CA THR A 118 -2.75 -3.19 11.69
C THR A 118 -4.28 -3.20 11.61
N THR A 119 -4.91 -2.07 11.94
CA THR A 119 -6.37 -1.93 11.94
C THR A 119 -6.93 -2.05 10.53
N LEU A 120 -6.27 -1.41 9.55
CA LEU A 120 -6.63 -1.54 8.14
C LEU A 120 -6.56 -3.01 7.68
N HIS A 121 -5.47 -3.72 8.02
CA HIS A 121 -5.31 -5.13 7.66
C HIS A 121 -6.43 -5.98 8.24
N GLN A 122 -6.74 -5.85 9.54
CA GLN A 122 -7.78 -6.63 10.19
C GLN A 122 -9.17 -6.39 9.59
N VAL A 123 -9.51 -5.13 9.32
CA VAL A 123 -10.84 -4.75 8.83
C VAL A 123 -11.02 -5.05 7.34
N LEU A 124 -9.97 -4.95 6.52
CA LEU A 124 -10.06 -5.13 5.06
C LEU A 124 -9.57 -6.49 4.57
N VAL A 125 -8.48 -7.01 5.14
CA VAL A 125 -7.79 -8.23 4.66
C VAL A 125 -8.29 -9.44 5.43
N SER A 126 -8.11 -9.48 6.75
CA SER A 126 -8.52 -10.63 7.58
C SER A 126 -10.03 -10.89 7.49
N SER A 127 -10.81 -9.81 7.39
CA SER A 127 -12.27 -9.87 7.26
C SER A 127 -12.77 -10.22 5.84
N LEU A 128 -11.90 -10.26 4.82
CA LEU A 128 -12.30 -10.56 3.45
C LEU A 128 -12.71 -12.05 3.32
N PRO A 129 -13.94 -12.38 2.88
CA PRO A 129 -14.37 -13.75 2.72
C PRO A 129 -13.57 -14.50 1.64
N PRO A 130 -13.50 -15.84 1.71
CA PRO A 130 -12.97 -16.65 0.62
C PRO A 130 -13.69 -16.37 -0.70
N ASN A 131 -12.97 -16.54 -1.81
CA ASN A 131 -13.44 -16.29 -3.18
C ASN A 131 -13.84 -14.83 -3.48
N SER A 132 -13.64 -13.89 -2.54
CA SER A 132 -13.74 -12.45 -2.78
C SER A 132 -12.38 -11.87 -3.19
N SER A 133 -12.39 -10.70 -3.84
CA SER A 133 -11.19 -9.92 -4.14
C SER A 133 -11.33 -8.49 -3.62
N LEU A 134 -10.21 -7.86 -3.28
CA LEU A 134 -10.13 -6.44 -2.92
C LEU A 134 -9.00 -5.75 -3.68
N PHE A 135 -9.34 -4.71 -4.43
CA PHE A 135 -8.38 -3.84 -5.10
C PHE A 135 -8.34 -2.49 -4.39
N ILE A 136 -7.16 -2.03 -3.98
CA ILE A 136 -6.96 -0.81 -3.20
C ILE A 136 -6.11 0.17 -4.01
N VAL A 137 -6.51 1.43 -4.05
CA VAL A 137 -5.67 2.55 -4.51
C VAL A 137 -5.57 3.56 -3.37
N LEU A 138 -4.35 3.77 -2.86
CA LEU A 138 -4.06 4.75 -1.82
C LEU A 138 -3.27 5.93 -2.40
N ASP A 139 -3.85 7.12 -2.28
CA ASP A 139 -3.23 8.39 -2.64
C ASP A 139 -2.94 9.18 -1.37
N CYS A 140 -1.90 8.73 -0.66
CA CYS A 140 -1.42 9.36 0.56
C CYS A 140 0.07 9.06 0.78
N CYS A 141 0.76 9.95 1.51
CA CYS A 141 2.16 9.77 1.88
C CYS A 141 2.29 8.62 2.90
N HIS A 142 3.40 7.86 2.86
CA HIS A 142 3.69 6.77 3.82
C HIS A 142 2.63 5.65 3.83
N SER A 143 2.22 5.16 2.65
CA SER A 143 1.18 4.11 2.52
C SER A 143 1.68 2.78 1.96
N GLY A 144 2.99 2.65 1.75
CA GLY A 144 3.60 1.45 1.16
C GLY A 144 3.34 0.17 1.96
N SER A 145 3.16 0.26 3.28
CA SER A 145 2.83 -0.87 4.14
C SER A 145 1.44 -0.80 4.78
N ALA A 146 0.59 0.14 4.34
CA ALA A 146 -0.71 0.44 4.99
C ALA A 146 -1.67 -0.76 5.09
N ALA A 147 -1.55 -1.78 4.24
CA ALA A 147 -2.35 -3.01 4.30
C ALA A 147 -1.53 -4.27 4.66
N GLU A 148 -0.25 -4.13 5.04
CA GLU A 148 0.64 -5.22 5.50
C GLU A 148 0.65 -6.48 4.59
N LEU A 149 0.63 -6.27 3.26
CA LEU A 149 0.60 -7.37 2.30
C LEU A 149 2.01 -7.97 2.07
N PRO A 150 2.14 -9.30 1.94
CA PRO A 150 3.41 -10.01 1.96
C PRO A 150 4.29 -9.85 0.71
N PHE A 151 3.71 -9.59 -0.46
CA PHE A 151 4.46 -9.44 -1.71
C PHE A 151 4.46 -7.98 -2.16
N VAL A 152 5.62 -7.36 -2.29
CA VAL A 152 5.75 -5.96 -2.71
C VAL A 152 6.58 -5.86 -3.98
N TYR A 153 6.13 -5.04 -4.92
CA TYR A 153 6.73 -4.83 -6.22
C TYR A 153 6.89 -3.33 -6.49
N ARG A 154 8.08 -2.92 -6.94
CA ARG A 154 8.38 -1.55 -7.35
C ARG A 154 9.05 -1.56 -8.72
N THR A 155 8.93 -0.45 -9.43
CA THR A 155 9.71 -0.22 -10.65
C THR A 155 10.96 0.58 -10.32
N ASP A 156 12.11 0.17 -10.82
CA ASP A 156 13.31 1.03 -10.86
C ASP A 156 13.18 2.12 -11.94
N ASP A 157 14.20 2.96 -12.07
CA ASP A 157 14.22 4.08 -13.01
C ASP A 157 14.23 3.67 -14.49
N GLU A 158 14.59 2.42 -14.76
CA GLU A 158 14.54 1.80 -16.09
C GLU A 158 13.20 1.10 -16.36
N GLY A 159 12.27 1.14 -15.39
CA GLY A 159 10.95 0.52 -15.49
C GLY A 159 10.96 -0.99 -15.27
N LYS A 160 12.08 -1.55 -14.82
CA LYS A 160 12.20 -2.97 -14.48
C LYS A 160 11.62 -3.19 -13.08
N ILE A 161 10.85 -4.27 -12.95
CA ILE A 161 10.19 -4.60 -11.68
C ILE A 161 11.17 -5.32 -10.76
N SER A 162 11.40 -4.75 -9.58
CA SER A 162 12.05 -5.41 -8.46
C SER A 162 11.00 -5.98 -7.52
N VAL A 163 11.17 -7.26 -7.16
CA VAL A 163 10.36 -7.90 -6.12
C VAL A 163 11.02 -7.60 -4.78
N MET A 164 10.40 -6.73 -3.99
CA MET A 164 10.69 -6.59 -2.58
C MET A 164 9.84 -7.62 -1.85
N ASN A 165 10.38 -8.83 -1.71
CA ASN A 165 9.78 -9.79 -0.82
C ASN A 165 10.12 -9.35 0.61
N ASN A 166 9.16 -8.74 1.31
CA ASN A 166 9.27 -8.52 2.77
C ASN A 166 9.54 -9.85 3.49
N VAL A 167 9.13 -10.96 2.87
CA VAL A 167 9.41 -12.34 3.28
C VAL A 167 10.86 -12.78 2.96
N LYS A 168 11.51 -12.38 1.86
CA LYS A 168 12.86 -12.89 1.50
C LYS A 168 13.96 -12.31 2.36
N ALA A 169 13.80 -11.11 2.91
CA ALA A 169 14.75 -10.59 3.88
C ALA A 169 14.85 -11.56 5.09
N GLY A 170 13.71 -12.04 5.60
CA GLY A 170 13.69 -13.09 6.63
C GLY A 170 14.02 -14.49 6.12
N LEU A 171 13.50 -14.91 4.95
CA LEU A 171 13.64 -16.28 4.45
C LEU A 171 15.03 -16.61 3.90
N ASN A 172 15.73 -15.66 3.25
CA ASN A 172 17.11 -15.90 2.78
C ASN A 172 18.05 -16.03 3.97
N LEU A 173 17.87 -15.22 5.03
CA LEU A 173 18.60 -15.38 6.29
C LEU A 173 18.34 -16.74 6.93
N VAL A 174 17.08 -17.19 6.97
CA VAL A 174 16.71 -18.49 7.55
C VAL A 174 17.21 -19.66 6.71
N MET A 175 17.15 -19.62 5.38
CA MET A 175 17.66 -20.70 4.51
C MET A 175 19.20 -20.77 4.50
N GLU A 176 19.88 -19.63 4.55
CA GLU A 176 21.34 -19.58 4.63
C GLU A 176 21.84 -19.99 6.03
N ALA A 177 21.11 -19.61 7.09
CA ALA A 177 21.36 -20.06 8.46
C ALA A 177 21.04 -21.55 8.66
N ASP A 178 19.97 -22.07 8.05
CA ASP A 178 19.62 -23.50 8.08
C ASP A 178 20.68 -24.33 7.34
N ARG A 179 21.25 -23.84 6.22
CA ARG A 179 22.42 -24.45 5.56
C ARG A 179 23.69 -24.40 6.41
N LEU A 180 23.92 -23.33 7.17
CA LEU A 180 25.04 -23.22 8.11
C LEU A 180 24.88 -24.11 9.36
N LEU A 181 23.64 -24.36 9.80
CA LEU A 181 23.33 -25.20 10.96
C LEU A 181 23.26 -26.69 10.61
N THR A 182 22.79 -27.03 9.41
CA THR A 182 22.72 -28.43 8.92
C THR A 182 24.03 -28.90 8.26
N GLY A 183 24.86 -27.98 7.78
CA GLY A 183 26.18 -28.23 7.19
C GLY A 183 27.33 -28.19 8.20
N ALA A 184 27.50 -29.29 8.95
CA ALA A 184 28.73 -29.80 9.58
C ALA A 184 29.95 -28.86 9.80
N TYR A 185 30.43 -28.85 11.05
CA TYR A 185 31.86 -28.90 11.44
C TYR A 185 32.87 -28.81 10.27
N GLY A 186 33.30 -27.59 9.92
CA GLY A 186 34.26 -27.41 8.83
C GLY A 186 34.83 -26.00 8.75
N LEU A 187 36.15 -25.90 8.85
CA LEU A 187 36.98 -24.69 9.02
C LEU A 187 37.01 -23.69 7.84
N ASN A 188 35.90 -23.42 7.16
CA ASN A 188 35.82 -22.42 6.06
C ASN A 188 34.70 -21.36 6.24
N SER A 189 34.16 -21.22 7.45
CA SER A 189 33.04 -20.32 7.78
C SER A 189 33.35 -18.82 7.66
N VAL A 190 34.63 -18.42 7.71
CA VAL A 190 35.02 -17.01 7.73
C VAL A 190 34.96 -16.35 6.35
N THR A 191 35.23 -17.10 5.27
CA THR A 191 35.25 -16.55 3.90
C THR A 191 33.82 -16.32 3.38
N ALA A 192 32.91 -17.26 3.65
CA ALA A 192 31.49 -17.10 3.36
C ALA A 192 30.86 -15.96 4.16
N ALA A 193 31.21 -15.83 5.46
CA ALA A 193 30.79 -14.72 6.29
C ALA A 193 31.31 -13.36 5.79
N LYS A 194 32.56 -13.29 5.29
CA LYS A 194 33.12 -12.05 4.70
C LYS A 194 32.45 -11.64 3.39
N GLN A 195 32.02 -12.61 2.57
CA GLN A 195 31.34 -12.33 1.31
C GLN A 195 29.90 -11.85 1.57
N LEU A 196 29.19 -12.50 2.51
CA LEU A 196 27.91 -12.04 3.07
C LEU A 196 28.02 -10.61 3.65
N LEU A 197 29.09 -10.31 4.40
CA LEU A 197 29.34 -8.97 4.94
C LEU A 197 29.67 -7.95 3.85
N GLY A 198 30.34 -8.35 2.76
CA GLY A 198 30.68 -7.49 1.63
C GLY A 198 29.44 -7.10 0.81
N ASP A 199 28.57 -8.07 0.54
CA ASP A 199 27.30 -7.84 -0.17
C ASP A 199 26.31 -7.06 0.72
N ALA A 200 26.30 -7.32 2.03
CA ALA A 200 25.59 -6.51 3.01
C ALA A 200 26.15 -5.08 3.12
N ASN A 201 27.46 -4.87 2.88
CA ASN A 201 28.05 -3.52 2.92
C ASN A 201 27.62 -2.66 1.72
N ASN A 202 27.42 -3.26 0.55
CA ASN A 202 26.86 -2.57 -0.62
C ASN A 202 25.36 -2.28 -0.44
N PHE A 203 24.65 -3.13 0.29
CA PHE A 203 23.27 -2.90 0.75
C PHE A 203 23.19 -1.77 1.80
N CYS A 204 24.10 -1.73 2.77
CA CYS A 204 24.13 -0.72 3.84
C CYS A 204 24.67 0.65 3.41
N GLN A 205 25.41 0.75 2.29
CA GLN A 205 25.83 2.05 1.75
C GLN A 205 24.64 2.89 1.25
N GLY A 206 23.51 2.27 0.92
CA GLY A 206 22.24 2.96 0.63
C GLY A 206 21.48 3.45 1.87
N PHE A 207 21.99 3.22 3.08
CA PHE A 207 21.31 3.52 4.35
C PHE A 207 22.16 4.34 5.34
N ARG A 208 23.11 5.16 4.87
CA ARG A 208 23.80 6.08 5.78
C ARG A 208 22.97 7.34 5.99
N HIS A 209 22.43 7.53 7.19
CA HIS A 209 22.95 8.53 8.14
C HIS A 209 22.40 8.32 9.58
N GLN A 210 23.30 7.88 10.46
CA GLN A 210 23.68 8.55 11.72
C GLN A 210 22.58 8.90 12.76
N HIS A 211 22.23 7.95 13.64
CA HIS A 211 22.65 7.98 15.06
C HIS A 211 22.27 6.71 15.87
N HIS A 212 23.31 6.12 16.47
CA HIS A 212 23.43 5.17 17.59
C HIS A 212 22.33 4.15 17.94
N GLY A 213 22.52 2.94 17.41
CA GLY A 213 22.11 1.65 18.00
C GLY A 213 22.60 0.51 17.08
N PRO A 214 23.01 -0.66 17.58
CA PRO A 214 23.44 -1.74 16.69
C PRO A 214 22.22 -2.27 15.93
N ALA A 215 22.06 -1.78 14.70
CA ALA A 215 21.02 -2.22 13.78
C ALA A 215 21.36 -3.63 13.27
N GLY A 216 20.80 -4.63 13.97
CA GLY A 216 20.64 -5.96 13.41
C GLY A 216 19.45 -5.95 12.45
N LEU A 217 19.69 -6.45 11.23
CA LEU A 217 18.62 -6.93 10.34
C LEU A 217 18.06 -8.22 10.97
N GLU A 218 17.25 -8.06 12.00
CA GLU A 218 16.37 -9.12 12.47
C GLU A 218 15.08 -9.03 11.65
N ALA A 219 14.68 -10.15 11.07
CA ALA A 219 13.32 -10.30 10.58
C ALA A 219 12.35 -9.88 11.70
N ASP A 220 11.30 -9.15 11.34
CA ASP A 220 10.21 -8.75 12.22
C ASP A 220 9.63 -9.99 12.91
N THR A 221 10.16 -10.32 14.09
CA THR A 221 9.79 -11.51 14.88
C THR A 221 8.77 -11.16 15.96
N THR A 222 8.29 -9.91 15.97
CA THR A 222 7.26 -9.40 16.87
C THR A 222 5.90 -9.33 16.19
N GLY A 223 5.32 -10.51 15.91
CA GLY A 223 3.98 -10.79 16.42
C GLY A 223 2.84 -11.13 15.45
N ARG A 224 2.88 -10.78 14.16
CA ARG A 224 1.75 -11.05 13.25
C ARG A 224 2.20 -11.59 11.88
N ASP A 225 2.12 -12.91 11.72
CA ASP A 225 2.38 -13.58 10.44
C ASP A 225 1.10 -13.60 9.58
N TRP A 226 0.83 -12.49 8.88
CA TRP A 226 -0.30 -12.37 7.95
C TRP A 226 -0.11 -13.14 6.64
N SER A 227 1.10 -13.62 6.36
CA SER A 227 1.44 -14.30 5.10
C SER A 227 0.59 -15.56 4.85
N ARG A 228 0.00 -16.12 5.92
CA ARG A 228 -0.82 -17.34 5.88
C ARG A 228 -2.28 -17.10 5.52
N GLU A 229 -2.77 -15.86 5.50
CA GLU A 229 -4.20 -15.61 5.27
C GLU A 229 -4.64 -15.85 3.83
N GLN A 230 -3.69 -15.77 2.88
CA GLN A 230 -3.88 -16.08 1.46
C GLN A 230 -5.12 -15.40 0.84
N LYS A 231 -5.32 -14.11 1.16
CA LYS A 231 -6.42 -13.28 0.66
C LYS A 231 -6.05 -12.62 -0.66
N PHE A 232 -6.96 -12.64 -1.63
CA PHE A 232 -6.75 -11.95 -2.90
C PHE A 232 -6.96 -10.44 -2.74
N VAL A 233 -5.94 -9.77 -2.22
CA VAL A 233 -5.89 -8.32 -2.05
C VAL A 233 -4.74 -7.76 -2.87
N THR A 234 -4.98 -6.71 -3.64
CA THR A 234 -3.95 -6.00 -4.41
C THR A 234 -4.06 -4.52 -4.11
N MET A 235 -2.94 -3.86 -3.83
CA MET A 235 -2.90 -2.45 -3.45
C MET A 235 -1.88 -1.71 -4.29
N TYR A 236 -2.29 -0.58 -4.89
CA TYR A 236 -1.37 0.41 -5.44
C TYR A 236 -1.27 1.62 -4.50
N SER A 237 -0.05 2.06 -4.23
CA SER A 237 0.24 3.20 -3.37
C SER A 237 1.39 4.04 -3.93
N GLY A 238 1.40 5.35 -3.68
CA GLY A 238 2.52 6.23 -4.00
C GLY A 238 3.47 6.38 -2.81
N CYS A 239 4.69 5.86 -2.90
CA CYS A 239 5.76 6.14 -1.95
C CYS A 239 6.58 7.35 -2.41
N ARG A 240 7.15 8.13 -1.49
CA ARG A 240 8.23 9.07 -1.85
C ARG A 240 9.57 8.34 -1.72
N ASP A 241 10.49 8.58 -2.64
CA ASP A 241 11.89 8.22 -2.41
C ASP A 241 12.42 9.10 -1.27
N GLU A 242 13.05 8.49 -0.26
CA GLU A 242 13.38 9.11 1.03
C GLU A 242 14.47 10.22 0.96
N GLU A 243 14.97 10.57 -0.22
CA GLU A 243 16.05 11.55 -0.39
C GLU A 243 15.62 13.03 -0.28
N THR A 244 14.32 13.34 -0.08
CA THR A 244 13.85 14.74 0.02
C THR A 244 13.10 15.04 1.33
N SER A 245 13.54 14.45 2.44
CA SER A 245 12.97 14.71 3.77
C SER A 245 13.49 15.99 4.45
N ALA A 246 14.40 16.76 3.84
CA ALA A 246 14.96 17.96 4.46
C ALA A 246 14.22 19.28 4.15
N ASP A 247 13.50 19.43 3.02
CA ASP A 247 13.01 20.76 2.58
C ASP A 247 11.57 20.80 2.04
N ALA A 248 10.80 19.72 2.07
CA ALA A 248 9.47 19.68 1.45
C ALA A 248 8.33 20.24 2.32
N TYR A 249 8.54 21.39 2.97
CA TYR A 249 7.45 22.26 3.42
C TYR A 249 7.08 23.21 2.28
N ILE A 250 6.55 22.67 1.17
CA ILE A 250 6.21 23.47 -0.02
C ILE A 250 4.78 23.14 -0.49
N ALA A 251 3.85 24.01 -0.09
CA ALA A 251 2.69 24.44 -0.87
C ALA A 251 1.70 23.37 -1.40
N GLY A 252 1.22 22.45 -0.56
CA GLY A 252 -0.15 21.89 -0.68
C GLY A 252 -0.58 21.27 -2.02
N LYS A 253 0.34 20.77 -2.85
CA LYS A 253 0.09 20.33 -4.24
C LYS A 253 0.16 18.81 -4.50
N ASN A 254 0.34 17.99 -3.46
CA ASN A 254 0.66 16.56 -3.62
C ASN A 254 -0.52 15.59 -3.39
N CYS A 255 -1.76 16.05 -3.19
CA CYS A 255 -2.94 15.17 -3.20
C CYS A 255 -3.30 14.86 -4.67
N GLY A 256 -3.56 13.59 -4.99
CA GLY A 256 -4.15 13.20 -6.28
C GLY A 256 -3.16 12.68 -7.33
N ALA A 257 -1.86 12.65 -7.05
CA ALA A 257 -0.85 12.25 -8.03
C ALA A 257 -0.95 10.76 -8.40
N MET A 258 -1.09 9.89 -7.40
CA MET A 258 -1.27 8.46 -7.61
C MET A 258 -2.60 8.16 -8.31
N THR A 259 -3.68 8.85 -7.91
CA THR A 259 -5.02 8.73 -8.49
C THR A 259 -4.99 9.17 -9.96
N PHE A 260 -4.43 10.34 -10.24
CA PHE A 260 -4.25 10.86 -11.59
C PHE A 260 -3.50 9.87 -12.48
N ALA A 261 -2.32 9.41 -12.05
CA ALA A 261 -1.48 8.55 -12.87
C ALA A 261 -2.09 7.16 -13.10
N PHE A 262 -2.80 6.63 -12.12
CA PHE A 262 -3.58 5.40 -12.25
C PHE A 262 -4.72 5.56 -13.27
N LEU A 263 -5.53 6.61 -13.12
CA LEU A 263 -6.64 6.87 -14.05
C LEU A 263 -6.15 7.13 -15.47
N GLU A 264 -5.04 7.86 -15.62
CA GLU A 264 -4.45 8.11 -16.93
C GLU A 264 -3.93 6.83 -17.59
N THR A 265 -3.41 5.89 -16.79
CA THR A 265 -3.07 4.54 -17.27
C THR A 265 -4.31 3.81 -17.79
N MET A 266 -5.41 3.83 -17.03
CA MET A 266 -6.65 3.14 -17.38
C MET A 266 -7.34 3.72 -18.62
N LYS A 267 -7.18 5.02 -18.88
CA LYS A 267 -7.69 5.65 -20.11
C LYS A 267 -6.96 5.16 -21.37
N HIS A 268 -5.64 5.00 -21.28
CA HIS A 268 -4.80 4.59 -22.41
C HIS A 268 -4.84 3.08 -22.68
N ASN A 269 -4.91 2.29 -21.61
CA ASN A 269 -5.07 0.85 -21.69
C ASN A 269 -6.25 0.43 -20.80
N PRO A 270 -7.43 0.13 -21.38
CA PRO A 270 -8.62 -0.26 -20.61
C PRO A 270 -8.48 -1.59 -19.86
N ASP A 271 -7.58 -2.47 -20.27
CA ASP A 271 -7.39 -3.79 -19.62
C ASP A 271 -5.89 -4.11 -19.43
N PRO A 272 -5.17 -3.32 -18.62
CA PRO A 272 -3.75 -3.52 -18.40
C PRO A 272 -3.49 -4.70 -17.46
N SER A 273 -2.32 -5.31 -17.58
CA SER A 273 -1.83 -6.22 -16.55
C SER A 273 -1.39 -5.49 -15.29
N TYR A 274 -1.16 -6.22 -14.20
CA TYR A 274 -0.58 -5.64 -12.97
C TYR A 274 0.78 -4.99 -13.22
N VAL A 275 1.64 -5.64 -14.02
CA VAL A 275 2.94 -5.09 -14.45
C VAL A 275 2.76 -3.80 -15.26
N GLN A 276 1.91 -3.85 -16.28
CA GLN A 276 1.69 -2.70 -17.16
C GLN A 276 1.11 -1.52 -16.40
N THR A 277 0.21 -1.79 -15.44
CA THR A 277 -0.36 -0.76 -14.57
C THR A 277 0.73 -0.07 -13.76
N LEU A 278 1.62 -0.85 -13.13
CA LEU A 278 2.71 -0.31 -12.32
C LEU A 278 3.68 0.54 -13.16
N GLN A 279 4.10 0.03 -14.32
CA GLN A 279 5.04 0.71 -15.23
C GLN A 279 4.45 1.98 -15.85
N SER A 280 3.19 1.91 -16.31
CA SER A 280 2.51 3.06 -16.92
C SER A 280 2.21 4.13 -15.89
N THR A 281 1.82 3.74 -14.67
CA THR A 281 1.64 4.68 -13.56
C THR A 281 2.95 5.41 -13.24
N ARG A 282 4.09 4.69 -13.17
CA ARG A 282 5.41 5.33 -12.96
C ARG A 282 5.74 6.30 -14.07
N THR A 283 5.46 5.93 -15.31
CA THR A 283 5.68 6.79 -16.48
C THR A 283 4.83 8.06 -16.42
N ASN A 284 3.55 7.93 -16.08
CA ASN A 284 2.64 9.08 -15.95
C ASN A 284 3.03 10.01 -14.79
N LEU A 285 3.47 9.45 -13.66
CA LEU A 285 4.01 10.22 -12.53
C LEU A 285 5.25 11.02 -12.94
N ARG A 286 6.21 10.38 -13.61
CA ARG A 286 7.43 11.06 -14.10
C ARG A 286 7.14 12.14 -15.14
N ASN A 287 6.28 11.86 -16.12
CA ASN A 287 5.92 12.81 -17.16
C ASN A 287 5.16 14.04 -16.61
N SER A 288 4.64 13.93 -15.39
CA SER A 288 3.90 15.00 -14.70
C SER A 288 4.71 15.59 -13.54
N ASP A 289 6.02 15.34 -13.50
CA ASP A 289 6.98 15.84 -12.50
C ASP A 289 6.63 15.47 -11.04
N TYR A 290 5.94 14.35 -10.83
CA TYR A 290 5.69 13.81 -9.48
C TYR A 290 6.86 12.96 -9.01
N ALA A 291 7.37 13.26 -7.81
CA ALA A 291 8.43 12.48 -7.17
C ALA A 291 7.97 11.12 -6.63
N GLN A 292 6.66 10.83 -6.66
CA GLN A 292 6.14 9.56 -6.17
C GLN A 292 6.62 8.38 -7.04
N VAL A 293 6.96 7.28 -6.38
CA VAL A 293 7.20 5.97 -6.98
C VAL A 293 5.99 5.10 -6.65
N PRO A 294 5.28 4.55 -7.66
CA PRO A 294 4.18 3.67 -7.39
C PRO A 294 4.73 2.32 -6.91
N GLN A 295 4.00 1.72 -5.98
CA GLN A 295 4.27 0.41 -5.44
C GLN A 295 3.02 -0.45 -5.60
N LEU A 296 3.21 -1.72 -5.96
CA LEU A 296 2.17 -2.74 -5.93
C LEU A 296 2.43 -3.68 -4.77
N SER A 297 1.45 -3.85 -3.88
CA SER A 297 1.47 -4.84 -2.81
C SER A 297 0.38 -5.89 -3.04
N VAL A 298 0.66 -7.16 -2.77
CA VAL A 298 -0.24 -8.29 -3.08
C VAL A 298 -0.32 -9.28 -1.91
N GLY A 299 -1.54 -9.71 -1.59
CA GLY A 299 -1.87 -10.67 -0.53
C GLY A 299 -1.49 -12.12 -0.81
N VAL A 300 -1.35 -12.48 -2.10
CA VAL A 300 -1.06 -13.83 -2.60
C VAL A 300 -0.10 -13.76 -3.77
N GLN A 301 0.60 -14.86 -4.07
CA GLN A 301 1.41 -14.94 -5.27
C GLN A 301 0.51 -15.03 -6.51
N ILE A 302 0.74 -14.16 -7.49
CA ILE A 302 -0.02 -14.10 -8.74
C ILE A 302 0.90 -13.97 -9.94
N ASP A 303 0.42 -14.32 -11.13
CA ASP A 303 1.07 -13.89 -12.39
C ASP A 303 0.76 -12.41 -12.63
N LEU A 304 1.78 -11.56 -12.58
CA LEU A 304 1.62 -10.12 -12.76
C LEU A 304 1.30 -9.72 -14.21
N ASN A 305 1.40 -10.64 -15.18
CA ASN A 305 1.01 -10.39 -16.56
C ASN A 305 -0.49 -10.59 -16.79
N GLN A 306 -1.23 -11.12 -15.82
CA GLN A 306 -2.68 -11.23 -15.91
C GLN A 306 -3.34 -9.84 -15.80
N PRO A 307 -4.53 -9.63 -16.41
CA PRO A 307 -5.31 -8.40 -16.28
C PRO A 307 -5.71 -8.08 -14.85
N LEU A 308 -5.99 -6.80 -14.56
CA LEU A 308 -6.50 -6.40 -13.26
C LEU A 308 -7.88 -7.01 -12.97
N ARG A 309 -8.07 -7.52 -11.75
CA ARG A 309 -9.38 -7.99 -11.27
C ARG A 309 -10.21 -6.83 -10.69
N LEU A 310 -10.88 -6.09 -11.58
CA LEU A 310 -11.79 -4.97 -11.30
C LEU A 310 -13.21 -5.27 -11.76
#